data_AF-A0A3Q8FHV4-F1
#
_entry.id   AF-A0A3Q8FHV4-F1
#
_cell.length_a   1.000
_cell.length_b   1.000
_cell.length_c   1.000
_cell.angle_alpha   90.00
_cell.angle_beta   90.00
_cell.angle_gamma   90.00
#
_symmetry.space_group_name_H-M   'P 1'
#
loop_
_entity.id
_entity.type
_entity.pdbx_description
1 polymer ?
#
loop_
_entity_poly.entity_id
_entity_poly.type
_entity_poly.pdbx_seq_one_letter_code
_entity_poly.pdbx_strand_id
1 'polypeptide(L)'
;MNVRLLSLSLLAATGLAGCGSSEPPPPPAAPPTEVAAVKTPPPQYPMELACTGVGGTSTFKVTIGTDGKPSEVLLLTGAGNAQLDDLARTAVQAWEFKAATRNGQAVPATIQVPISFNPPQPKPDQCFAIEERMRRGG
;
A
#
# COMPACT_ATOMS: atom_id res chain seq x y z
N MET A 1 -70.18 -0.75 47.66
CA MET A 1 -70.35 -1.86 48.63
C MET A 1 -69.65 -3.09 48.07
N ASN A 2 -68.62 -3.72 48.64
CA ASN A 2 -68.08 -3.72 49.99
C ASN A 2 -66.55 -3.97 49.95
N VAL A 3 -65.86 -3.31 50.88
CA VAL A 3 -64.45 -3.45 51.28
C VAL A 3 -64.27 -4.71 52.12
N ARG A 4 -63.12 -5.41 52.03
CA ARG A 4 -62.38 -5.95 53.20
C ARG A 4 -60.88 -6.09 52.91
N LEU A 5 -60.09 -5.29 53.65
CA LEU A 5 -58.65 -5.47 53.91
C LEU A 5 -58.41 -6.71 54.78
N LEU A 6 -57.23 -7.33 54.60
CA LEU A 6 -56.40 -8.17 55.51
C LEU A 6 -55.33 -8.81 54.57
N SER A 7 -54.03 -8.93 54.81
CA SER A 7 -53.18 -8.92 56.02
C SER A 7 -51.70 -8.91 55.54
N LEU A 8 -50.78 -8.32 56.33
CA LEU A 8 -49.32 -8.40 56.17
C LEU A 8 -48.79 -9.83 56.43
N SER A 9 -47.78 -10.28 55.67
CA SER A 9 -46.72 -11.29 55.98
C SER A 9 -46.04 -11.70 54.65
N LEU A 10 -44.77 -12.07 54.49
CA LEU A 10 -43.49 -12.03 55.21
C LEU A 10 -42.44 -12.42 54.14
N LEU A 11 -41.18 -12.02 54.31
CA LEU A 11 -40.05 -12.12 53.35
C LEU A 11 -39.85 -13.51 52.68
N ALA A 12 -39.43 -13.49 51.40
CA ALA A 12 -38.57 -14.53 50.83
C ALA A 12 -37.56 -13.90 49.84
N ALA A 13 -36.29 -13.91 50.22
CA ALA A 13 -35.14 -13.57 49.39
C ALA A 13 -34.68 -14.81 48.61
N THR A 14 -34.28 -14.66 47.34
CA THR A 14 -33.44 -15.58 46.53
C THR A 14 -33.40 -15.01 45.09
N GLY A 15 -32.31 -14.79 44.38
CA GLY A 15 -30.88 -14.80 44.67
C GLY A 15 -30.22 -14.11 43.45
N LEU A 16 -29.34 -13.14 43.69
CA LEU A 16 -28.51 -12.53 42.63
C LEU A 16 -27.32 -13.47 42.39
N ALA A 17 -27.30 -14.17 41.25
CA ALA A 17 -26.13 -14.90 40.80
C ALA A 17 -25.88 -14.61 39.33
N GLY A 18 -24.93 -13.71 39.07
CA GLY A 18 -24.55 -13.31 37.73
C GLY A 18 -23.58 -12.13 37.73
N CYS A 19 -22.53 -12.16 38.55
CA CYS A 19 -21.36 -11.31 38.29
C CYS A 19 -20.63 -11.91 37.08
N GLY A 20 -21.10 -11.57 35.88
CA GLY A 20 -20.27 -11.64 34.69
C GLY A 20 -19.19 -10.58 34.85
N SER A 21 -17.95 -10.99 35.04
CA SER A 21 -16.81 -10.08 34.94
C SER A 21 -16.77 -9.54 33.52
N SER A 22 -17.35 -8.36 33.30
CA SER A 22 -17.05 -7.55 32.11
C SER A 22 -15.61 -7.07 32.25
N GLU A 23 -14.68 -7.86 31.75
CA GLU A 23 -13.31 -7.38 31.52
C GLU A 23 -13.42 -6.25 30.49
N PRO A 24 -12.96 -5.03 30.80
CA PRO A 24 -12.99 -3.92 29.86
C PRO A 24 -12.28 -4.32 28.57
N PRO A 25 -12.82 -3.99 27.38
CA PRO A 25 -12.17 -4.33 26.13
C PRO A 25 -10.74 -3.76 26.14
N PRO A 26 -9.74 -4.54 25.68
CA PRO A 26 -8.36 -4.08 25.65
C PRO A 26 -8.25 -2.77 24.86
N PRO A 27 -7.35 -1.86 25.25
CA PRO A 27 -7.16 -0.60 24.54
C PRO A 27 -6.89 -0.82 23.04
N PRO A 28 -7.32 0.10 22.16
CA PRO A 28 -7.04 0.02 20.73
C PRO A 28 -5.54 -0.13 20.47
N ALA A 29 -5.16 -1.09 19.62
CA ALA A 29 -3.77 -1.31 19.26
C ALA A 29 -3.20 -0.09 18.50
N ALA A 30 -1.97 0.30 18.83
CA ALA A 30 -1.27 1.39 18.15
C ALA A 30 -1.09 1.09 16.64
N PRO A 31 -1.14 2.11 15.78
CA PRO A 31 -0.93 1.93 14.35
C PRO A 31 0.50 1.44 14.05
N PRO A 32 0.72 0.65 12.98
CA PRO A 32 2.05 0.29 12.53
C PRO A 32 2.88 1.53 12.15
N THR A 33 4.20 1.42 12.26
CA THR A 33 5.14 2.37 11.66
C THR A 33 5.01 2.38 10.14
N GLU A 34 5.30 3.51 9.51
CA GLU A 34 5.39 3.62 8.06
C GLU A 34 6.54 2.80 7.47
N VAL A 35 6.37 2.40 6.21
CA VAL A 35 7.41 1.73 5.43
C VAL A 35 8.44 2.76 4.99
N ALA A 36 9.73 2.45 5.13
CA ALA A 36 10.82 3.29 4.65
C ALA A 36 11.56 2.64 3.46
N ALA A 37 11.92 3.43 2.45
CA ALA A 37 12.75 2.97 1.34
C ALA A 37 14.18 2.65 1.79
N VAL A 38 14.71 1.51 1.34
CA VAL A 38 16.12 1.12 1.58
C VAL A 38 16.89 1.13 0.27
N LYS A 39 16.37 0.42 -0.74
CA LYS A 39 16.97 0.35 -2.07
C LYS A 39 15.88 0.37 -3.15
N THR A 40 15.65 1.55 -3.69
CA THR A 40 14.59 1.81 -4.68
C THR A 40 15.17 2.52 -5.92
N PRO A 41 16.08 1.88 -6.67
CA PRO A 41 16.64 2.49 -7.88
C PRO A 41 15.52 2.75 -8.91
N PRO A 42 15.60 3.84 -9.69
CA PRO A 42 14.61 4.10 -10.72
C PRO A 42 14.63 2.99 -11.79
N PRO A 43 13.50 2.72 -12.46
CA PRO A 43 13.47 1.82 -13.61
C PRO A 43 14.39 2.33 -14.72
N GLN A 44 14.94 1.41 -15.49
CA GLN A 44 15.65 1.77 -16.71
C GLN A 44 14.67 2.38 -17.73
N TYR A 45 15.01 3.56 -18.24
CA TYR A 45 14.20 4.24 -19.25
C TYR A 45 14.84 4.07 -20.64
N PRO A 46 14.22 3.31 -21.56
CA PRO A 46 14.77 3.09 -22.89
C PRO A 46 14.99 4.39 -23.66
N MET A 47 16.14 4.50 -24.30
CA MET A 47 16.52 5.73 -25.00
C MET A 47 15.64 6.00 -26.21
N GLU A 48 15.13 4.95 -26.85
CA GLU A 48 14.20 5.04 -27.97
C GLU A 48 12.90 5.72 -27.56
N LEU A 49 12.37 5.38 -26.36
CA LEU A 49 11.15 5.99 -25.81
C LEU A 49 11.41 7.44 -25.37
N ALA A 50 12.53 7.67 -24.69
CA ALA A 50 12.94 9.02 -24.28
C ALA A 50 13.13 9.96 -25.49
N CYS A 51 13.77 9.50 -26.57
CA CYS A 51 14.02 10.29 -27.77
C CYS A 51 12.75 10.57 -28.58
N THR A 52 11.78 9.68 -28.54
CA THR A 52 10.45 9.87 -29.15
C THR A 52 9.48 10.66 -28.26
N GLY A 53 9.92 11.07 -27.06
CA GLY A 53 9.09 11.86 -26.14
C GLY A 53 8.02 11.05 -25.41
N VAL A 54 8.11 9.71 -25.45
CA VAL A 54 7.14 8.82 -24.79
C VAL A 54 7.46 8.75 -23.30
N GLY A 55 6.60 9.33 -22.48
CA GLY A 55 6.68 9.30 -21.02
C GLY A 55 5.33 9.07 -20.37
N GLY A 56 5.28 9.23 -19.05
CA GLY A 56 4.05 9.06 -18.27
C GLY A 56 4.33 8.56 -16.86
N THR A 57 3.27 8.38 -16.07
CA THR A 57 3.37 7.92 -14.67
C THR A 57 2.54 6.68 -14.45
N SER A 58 3.17 5.61 -13.99
CA SER A 58 2.50 4.39 -13.53
C SER A 58 2.39 4.42 -12.02
N THR A 59 1.20 4.23 -11.46
CA THR A 59 0.97 4.16 -10.02
C THR A 59 0.64 2.73 -9.61
N PHE A 60 1.37 2.20 -8.63
CA PHE A 60 1.20 0.85 -8.12
C PHE A 60 0.71 0.85 -6.67
N LYS A 61 -0.15 -0.12 -6.34
CA LYS A 61 -0.40 -0.57 -4.96
C LYS A 61 0.59 -1.68 -4.67
N VAL A 62 1.45 -1.47 -3.68
CA VAL A 62 2.54 -2.40 -3.32
C VAL A 62 2.33 -2.88 -1.90
N THR A 63 2.20 -4.20 -1.72
CA THR A 63 2.21 -4.82 -0.40
C THR A 63 3.64 -5.25 -0.08
N ILE A 64 4.14 -4.78 1.06
CA ILE A 64 5.49 -5.03 1.54
C ILE A 64 5.39 -6.04 2.68
N GLY A 65 6.13 -7.12 2.56
CA GLY A 65 6.20 -8.20 3.54
C GLY A 65 6.96 -7.82 4.80
N THR A 66 6.93 -8.74 5.78
CA THR A 66 7.68 -8.60 7.03
C THR A 66 9.20 -8.70 6.84
N ASP A 67 9.64 -9.22 5.69
CA ASP A 67 11.03 -9.27 5.25
C ASP A 67 11.51 -7.99 4.55
N GLY A 68 10.62 -7.00 4.38
CA GLY A 68 10.92 -5.74 3.70
C GLY A 68 10.89 -5.84 2.18
N LYS A 69 10.40 -6.94 1.61
CA LYS A 69 10.29 -7.12 0.16
C LYS A 69 8.85 -6.93 -0.33
N PRO A 70 8.65 -6.43 -1.56
CA PRO A 70 7.34 -6.44 -2.21
C PRO A 70 6.82 -7.88 -2.35
N SER A 71 5.67 -8.19 -1.74
CA SER A 71 4.98 -9.48 -1.89
C SER A 71 3.88 -9.44 -2.93
N GLU A 72 3.33 -8.25 -3.22
CA GLU A 72 2.30 -8.04 -4.23
C GLU A 72 2.47 -6.66 -4.88
N VAL A 73 2.38 -6.59 -6.21
CA VAL A 73 2.49 -5.35 -6.99
C VAL A 73 1.33 -5.26 -7.98
N LEU A 74 0.37 -4.39 -7.70
CA LEU A 74 -0.84 -4.17 -8.48
C LEU A 74 -0.81 -2.81 -9.18
N LEU A 75 -1.04 -2.78 -10.49
CA LEU A 75 -1.13 -1.53 -11.25
C LEU A 75 -2.48 -0.88 -10.95
N LEU A 76 -2.48 0.37 -10.48
CA LEU A 76 -3.67 1.18 -10.27
C LEU A 76 -3.95 2.09 -11.46
N THR A 77 -2.92 2.72 -11.99
CA THR A 77 -3.01 3.65 -13.13
C THR A 77 -1.76 3.48 -13.97
N GLY A 78 -1.92 3.29 -15.27
CA GLY A 78 -0.79 3.12 -16.20
C GLY A 78 -0.26 4.46 -16.74
N ALA A 79 0.98 4.44 -17.21
CA ALA A 79 1.65 5.57 -17.86
C ALA A 79 1.09 5.88 -19.26
N GLY A 80 0.19 5.05 -19.79
CA GLY A 80 -0.31 5.14 -21.17
C GLY A 80 0.60 4.46 -22.20
N ASN A 81 1.64 3.74 -21.74
CA ASN A 81 2.51 2.91 -22.56
C ASN A 81 2.84 1.60 -21.83
N ALA A 82 2.47 0.47 -22.42
CA ALA A 82 2.62 -0.85 -21.79
C ALA A 82 4.08 -1.22 -21.46
N GLN A 83 5.03 -0.84 -22.33
CA GLN A 83 6.45 -1.10 -22.07
C GLN A 83 6.94 -0.32 -20.84
N LEU A 84 6.50 0.93 -20.65
CA LEU A 84 6.82 1.71 -19.45
C LEU A 84 6.19 1.09 -18.18
N ASP A 85 4.94 0.64 -18.28
CA ASP A 85 4.24 -0.01 -17.15
C ASP A 85 4.94 -1.31 -16.72
N ASP A 86 5.41 -2.12 -17.66
CA ASP A 86 6.14 -3.36 -17.37
C ASP A 86 7.53 -3.10 -16.78
N LEU A 87 8.24 -2.11 -17.29
CA LEU A 87 9.54 -1.68 -16.73
C LEU A 87 9.38 -1.15 -15.31
N ALA A 88 8.34 -0.34 -15.05
CA ALA A 88 8.04 0.16 -13.71
C ALA A 88 7.69 -0.98 -12.75
N ARG A 89 6.82 -1.91 -13.16
CA ARG A 89 6.47 -3.09 -12.35
C ARG A 89 7.70 -3.91 -11.99
N THR A 90 8.55 -4.20 -12.97
CA THR A 90 9.76 -5.00 -12.78
C THR A 90 10.72 -4.34 -11.79
N ALA A 91 10.91 -3.02 -11.90
CA ALA A 91 11.73 -2.27 -10.96
C ALA A 91 11.16 -2.33 -9.54
N VAL A 92 9.86 -2.05 -9.37
CA VAL A 92 9.18 -2.08 -8.07
C VAL A 92 9.30 -3.46 -7.42
N GLN A 93 9.20 -4.56 -8.17
CA GLN A 93 9.36 -5.92 -7.64
C GLN A 93 10.76 -6.20 -7.09
N ALA A 94 11.80 -5.53 -7.60
CA ALA A 94 13.18 -5.71 -7.17
C ALA A 94 13.61 -4.78 -6.03
N TRP A 95 12.71 -3.91 -5.56
CA TRP A 95 13.02 -2.95 -4.51
C TRP A 95 13.09 -3.58 -3.13
N GLU A 96 13.83 -2.93 -2.25
CA GLU A 96 13.96 -3.31 -0.84
C GLU A 96 13.52 -2.15 0.07
N PHE A 97 12.79 -2.51 1.11
CA PHE A 97 12.22 -1.60 2.09
C PHE A 97 12.52 -2.06 3.50
N LYS A 98 12.36 -1.14 4.46
CA LYS A 98 12.21 -1.50 5.86
C LYS A 98 10.74 -1.84 6.11
N ALA A 99 10.49 -3.05 6.60
CA ALA A 99 9.15 -3.49 6.95
C ALA A 99 8.52 -2.55 8.01
N ALA A 100 7.21 -2.33 7.88
CA ALA A 100 6.43 -1.68 8.92
C ALA A 100 6.50 -2.50 10.22
N THR A 101 6.47 -1.84 11.37
CA THR A 101 6.45 -2.54 12.67
C THR A 101 5.27 -2.13 13.53
N ARG A 102 4.66 -3.07 14.26
CA ARG A 102 3.69 -2.80 15.32
C ARG A 102 4.24 -3.41 16.62
N ASN A 103 4.37 -2.60 17.66
CA ASN A 103 4.97 -3.02 18.94
C ASN A 103 6.35 -3.70 18.77
N GLY A 104 7.17 -3.20 17.85
CA GLY A 104 8.50 -3.75 17.53
C GLY A 104 8.49 -5.02 16.67
N GLN A 105 7.33 -5.57 16.31
CA GLN A 105 7.21 -6.74 15.44
C GLN A 105 6.92 -6.32 14.00
N ALA A 106 7.65 -6.90 13.04
CA ALA A 106 7.42 -6.63 11.63
C ALA A 106 6.03 -7.11 11.19
N VAL A 107 5.30 -6.26 10.47
CA VAL A 107 3.96 -6.54 9.94
C VAL A 107 3.89 -6.15 8.46
N PRO A 108 3.10 -6.85 7.63
CA PRO A 108 2.89 -6.43 6.26
C PRO A 108 2.20 -5.06 6.20
N ALA A 109 2.55 -4.27 5.19
CA ALA A 109 1.94 -2.96 4.95
C ALA A 109 1.77 -2.69 3.46
N THR A 110 0.72 -1.97 3.10
CA THR A 110 0.43 -1.60 1.70
C THR A 110 0.65 -0.10 1.50
N ILE A 111 1.38 0.25 0.44
CA ILE A 111 1.67 1.63 0.04
C ILE A 111 1.26 1.87 -1.41
N GLN A 112 1.14 3.15 -1.80
CA GLN A 112 1.03 3.55 -3.20
C GLN A 112 2.35 4.16 -3.68
N VAL A 113 2.80 3.73 -4.86
CA VAL A 113 4.08 4.11 -5.45
C VAL A 113 3.86 4.65 -6.85
N PRO A 114 4.03 5.96 -7.09
CA PRO A 114 4.09 6.53 -8.43
C PRO A 114 5.50 6.40 -9.03
N ILE A 115 5.58 5.95 -10.28
CA ILE A 115 6.81 5.82 -11.06
C ILE A 115 6.66 6.69 -12.32
N SER A 116 7.49 7.71 -12.45
CA SER A 116 7.41 8.67 -13.56
C SER A 116 8.58 8.51 -14.53
N PHE A 117 8.25 8.43 -15.82
CA PHE A 117 9.19 8.50 -16.93
C PHE A 117 9.07 9.86 -17.60
N ASN A 118 10.10 10.69 -17.43
CA ASN A 118 10.14 12.05 -17.97
C ASN A 118 11.15 12.11 -19.13
N PRO A 119 10.70 12.29 -20.38
CA PRO A 119 11.59 12.45 -21.52
C PRO A 119 12.54 13.65 -21.29
N PRO A 120 13.82 13.53 -21.63
CA PRO A 120 14.78 14.61 -21.46
C PRO A 120 14.44 15.82 -22.35
N GLN A 121 14.54 17.02 -21.79
CA GLN A 121 14.37 18.29 -22.48
C GLN A 121 15.57 19.21 -22.13
N PRO A 122 16.37 19.69 -23.11
CA PRO A 122 16.23 19.47 -24.54
C PRO A 122 16.54 18.01 -24.94
N LYS A 123 16.09 17.61 -26.15
CA LYS A 123 16.42 16.30 -26.71
C LYS A 123 17.95 16.13 -26.81
N PRO A 124 18.54 15.06 -26.23
CA PRO A 124 19.97 14.79 -26.34
C PRO A 124 20.44 14.55 -27.78
N ASP A 125 21.70 14.89 -28.11
CA ASP A 125 22.24 14.72 -29.47
C ASP A 125 22.16 13.28 -29.99
N GLN A 126 22.34 12.31 -29.08
CA GLN A 126 22.17 10.88 -29.35
C GLN A 126 20.79 10.54 -29.92
N CYS A 127 19.76 11.34 -29.63
CA CYS A 127 18.43 11.15 -30.21
C CYS A 127 18.42 11.40 -31.71
N PHE A 128 19.19 12.37 -32.22
CA PHE A 128 19.27 12.59 -33.67
C PHE A 128 19.89 11.39 -34.38
N ALA A 129 20.91 10.76 -33.80
CA ALA A 129 21.53 9.57 -34.36
C ALA A 129 20.56 8.37 -34.39
N ILE A 130 19.74 8.22 -33.33
CA ILE A 130 18.71 7.18 -33.24
C ILE A 130 17.59 7.44 -34.27
N GLU A 131 17.06 8.66 -34.32
CA GLU A 131 16.00 9.07 -35.26
C GLU A 131 16.46 8.87 -36.72
N GLU A 132 17.69 9.24 -37.04
CA GLU A 132 18.27 9.09 -38.38
C GLU A 132 18.51 7.61 -38.76
N ARG A 133 18.82 6.74 -37.80
CA ARG A 133 18.89 5.29 -38.02
C ARG A 133 17.51 4.72 -38.32
N MET A 134 16.49 5.11 -37.55
CA MET A 134 15.11 4.67 -37.78
C MET A 134 14.60 5.12 -39.14
N ARG A 135 14.89 6.37 -39.54
CA ARG A 135 14.52 6.93 -40.85
C ARG A 135 15.14 6.16 -42.02
N ARG A 136 16.33 5.58 -41.83
CA ARG A 136 17.07 4.84 -42.85
C ARG A 136 16.71 3.35 -42.93
N GLY A 137 15.77 2.87 -42.11
CA GLY A 137 15.18 1.53 -42.26
C GLY A 137 15.80 0.41 -41.42
N GLY A 138 16.69 0.73 -40.47
CA GLY A 138 17.26 -0.26 -39.53
C GLY A 138 18.48 -1.01 -40.06
#